data_AF-A0A6A6HCJ9-F1
#
_entry.id   AF-A0A6A6HCJ9-F1
#
_cell.length_a   1.000
_cell.length_b   1.000
_cell.length_c   1.000
_cell.angle_alpha   90.00
_cell.angle_beta   90.00
_cell.angle_gamma   90.00
#
_symmetry.space_group_name_H-M   'P 1'
#
loop_
_entity.id
_entity.type
_entity.pdbx_description
1 polymer ?
#
loop_
_entity_poly.entity_id
_entity_poly.type
_entity_poly.pdbx_seq_one_letter_code
_entity_poly.pdbx_strand_id
1 'polypeptide(L)'
;MSPLIGIGVAYAAYWVALRQEVLTAFSKQRPFRLRLDPCDSLRSFGSADDYVWANRLVIHCADVLQYCFGIDEDIPHHSPDPSQASPVEANAGIHHPLTRTYEPVAASDMTSMRRIARYEELIAFDALWTELHPASFDPIYVHEPDYSRCEVFPELWYFNDCHVAGIQHLEIARILLAVHNPKIPRLGLGHRVAMQKLDQELRTIVVRLCGIGLANQHSPPGMVTAGVAIAVCGDRFTDRTEQKALLAVLVELEEEHGWPTQSTQKNLKDAWAWSNASS
;
A
#
# COMPACT_ATOMS: atom_id res chain seq x y z
N MET A 1 -28.33 -2.11 -9.11
CA MET A 1 -27.96 -1.77 -10.50
C MET A 1 -26.87 -0.71 -10.43
N SER A 2 -25.62 -1.10 -10.68
CA SER A 2 -24.46 -0.21 -10.54
C SER A 2 -24.32 0.69 -11.78
N PRO A 3 -24.22 2.03 -11.63
CA PRO A 3 -24.30 2.97 -12.75
C PRO A 3 -23.03 3.03 -13.64
N LEU A 4 -22.05 2.15 -13.46
CA LEU A 4 -20.79 2.16 -14.22
C LEU A 4 -20.72 1.15 -15.39
N ILE A 5 -21.81 0.44 -15.69
CA ILE A 5 -21.86 -0.51 -16.81
C ILE A 5 -22.00 0.22 -18.18
N GLY A 6 -22.22 1.54 -18.19
CA GLY A 6 -22.29 2.34 -19.41
C GLY A 6 -21.09 3.28 -19.55
N ILE A 7 -20.39 3.18 -20.69
CA ILE A 7 -19.27 4.02 -21.18
C ILE A 7 -17.88 3.51 -20.74
N GLY A 8 -17.33 2.57 -21.51
CA GLY A 8 -15.98 2.00 -21.29
C GLY A 8 -14.87 3.05 -21.18
N VAL A 9 -15.02 4.23 -21.80
CA VAL A 9 -14.06 5.35 -21.67
C VAL A 9 -14.07 5.95 -20.27
N ALA A 10 -15.24 6.15 -19.66
CA ALA A 10 -15.34 6.71 -18.31
C ALA A 10 -14.77 5.74 -17.27
N TYR A 11 -15.03 4.44 -17.45
CA TYR A 11 -14.46 3.39 -16.63
C TYR A 11 -12.93 3.34 -16.76
N ALA A 12 -12.39 3.36 -17.98
CA ALA A 12 -10.95 3.39 -18.21
C ALA A 12 -10.30 4.66 -17.64
N ALA A 13 -10.90 5.83 -17.85
CA ALA A 13 -10.40 7.09 -17.31
C ALA A 13 -10.37 7.12 -15.78
N TYR A 14 -11.40 6.55 -15.13
CA TYR A 14 -11.42 6.38 -13.68
C TYR A 14 -10.22 5.58 -13.19
N TRP A 15 -9.92 4.46 -13.84
CA TRP A 15 -8.83 3.57 -13.47
C TRP A 15 -7.44 4.16 -13.72
N VAL A 16 -7.29 5.01 -14.73
CA VAL A 16 -6.06 5.80 -14.94
C VAL A 16 -5.91 6.83 -13.82
N ALA A 17 -6.97 7.59 -13.54
CA ALA A 17 -6.97 8.61 -12.49
C ALA A 17 -6.70 8.01 -11.11
N LEU A 18 -7.27 6.85 -10.81
CA LEU A 18 -7.08 6.14 -9.54
C LEU A 18 -5.61 5.73 -9.35
N ARG A 19 -5.00 5.07 -10.34
CA ARG A 19 -3.58 4.64 -10.24
C ARG A 19 -2.65 5.84 -10.12
N GLN A 20 -2.91 6.91 -10.88
CA GLN A 20 -2.15 8.15 -10.78
C GLN A 20 -2.30 8.80 -9.40
N GLU A 21 -3.51 8.79 -8.84
CA GLU A 21 -3.78 9.31 -7.50
C GLU A 21 -3.06 8.47 -6.43
N VAL A 22 -3.04 7.13 -6.54
CA VAL A 22 -2.29 6.26 -5.64
C VAL A 22 -0.80 6.66 -5.62
N LEU A 23 -0.17 6.73 -6.80
CA LEU A 23 1.25 7.09 -6.90
C LEU A 23 1.51 8.51 -6.38
N THR A 24 0.62 9.46 -6.69
CA THR A 24 0.76 10.84 -6.23
C THR A 24 0.61 10.96 -4.71
N ALA A 25 -0.38 10.29 -4.12
CA ALA A 25 -0.62 10.29 -2.69
C ALA A 25 0.53 9.63 -1.92
N PHE A 26 1.04 8.50 -2.43
CA PHE A 26 2.21 7.82 -1.90
C PHE A 26 3.47 8.69 -1.97
N SER A 27 3.79 9.24 -3.15
CA SER A 27 4.97 10.09 -3.35
C SER A 27 4.95 11.38 -2.54
N LYS A 28 3.77 12.03 -2.44
CA LYS A 28 3.62 13.31 -1.75
C LYS A 28 3.21 13.16 -0.28
N GLN A 29 3.04 11.93 0.20
CA GLN A 29 2.61 11.60 1.57
C GLN A 29 1.40 12.44 2.00
N ARG A 30 0.38 12.47 1.15
CA ARG A 30 -0.81 13.32 1.32
C ARG A 30 -2.09 12.49 1.37
N PRO A 31 -3.18 13.04 1.92
CA PRO A 31 -4.48 12.37 1.87
C PRO A 31 -4.85 11.96 0.44
N PHE A 32 -5.37 10.75 0.31
CA PHE A 32 -5.94 10.22 -0.93
C PHE A 32 -7.31 10.88 -1.19
N ARG A 33 -7.51 11.40 -2.39
CA ARG A 33 -8.65 12.29 -2.69
C ARG A 33 -9.71 11.70 -3.62
N LEU A 34 -9.43 10.57 -4.27
CA LEU A 34 -10.41 9.96 -5.16
C LEU A 34 -11.49 9.21 -4.37
N ARG A 35 -12.73 9.31 -4.83
CA ARG A 35 -13.85 8.57 -4.24
C ARG A 35 -13.77 7.09 -4.64
N LEU A 36 -13.96 6.22 -3.65
CA LEU A 36 -13.95 4.75 -3.81
C LEU A 36 -15.36 4.13 -3.71
N ASP A 37 -16.40 4.92 -3.48
CA ASP A 37 -17.80 4.43 -3.38
C ASP A 37 -18.23 3.53 -4.55
N PRO A 38 -17.83 3.77 -5.81
CA PRO A 38 -18.23 2.90 -6.92
C PRO A 38 -17.56 1.52 -6.92
N CYS A 39 -16.60 1.28 -6.02
CA CYS A 39 -15.71 0.12 -6.02
C CYS A 39 -16.04 -0.93 -4.95
N ASP A 40 -17.17 -0.81 -4.25
CA ASP A 40 -17.53 -1.75 -3.17
C ASP A 40 -17.59 -3.22 -3.62
N SER A 41 -18.00 -3.48 -4.86
CA SER A 41 -18.01 -4.84 -5.43
C SER A 41 -16.60 -5.45 -5.58
N LEU A 42 -15.55 -4.62 -5.60
CA LEU A 42 -14.16 -5.03 -5.78
C LEU A 42 -13.48 -5.42 -4.46
N ARG A 43 -14.13 -5.25 -3.31
CA ARG A 43 -13.59 -5.65 -2.00
C ARG A 43 -13.86 -7.12 -1.64
N SER A 44 -14.43 -7.89 -2.57
CA SER A 44 -14.64 -9.33 -2.41
C SER A 44 -13.42 -10.14 -2.84
N PHE A 45 -13.20 -11.32 -2.26
CA PHE A 45 -12.23 -12.32 -2.76
C PHE A 45 -12.88 -13.41 -3.63
N GLY A 46 -14.10 -13.16 -4.11
CA GLY A 46 -14.81 -14.11 -4.98
C GLY A 46 -14.09 -14.29 -6.32
N SER A 47 -14.28 -15.45 -6.97
CA SER A 47 -13.71 -15.72 -8.30
C SER A 47 -14.05 -14.60 -9.29
N ALA A 48 -13.05 -14.11 -10.01
CA ALA A 48 -13.17 -13.06 -11.02
C ALA A 48 -12.03 -13.18 -12.05
N ASP A 49 -12.11 -12.41 -13.13
CA ASP A 49 -11.01 -12.30 -14.10
C ASP A 49 -9.81 -11.50 -13.54
N ASP A 50 -8.69 -11.56 -14.25
CA ASP A 50 -7.42 -10.94 -13.84
C ASP A 50 -7.50 -9.41 -13.74
N TYR A 51 -8.31 -8.75 -14.57
CA TYR A 51 -8.48 -7.30 -14.50
C TYR A 51 -9.22 -6.91 -13.23
N VAL A 52 -10.24 -7.67 -12.85
CA VAL A 52 -10.94 -7.48 -11.58
C VAL A 52 -9.96 -7.68 -10.43
N TRP A 53 -9.22 -8.80 -10.39
CA TRP A 53 -8.22 -9.05 -9.34
C TRP A 53 -7.17 -7.95 -9.22
N ALA A 54 -6.61 -7.50 -10.33
CA ALA A 54 -5.65 -6.40 -10.36
C ALA A 54 -6.26 -5.12 -9.79
N ASN A 55 -7.51 -4.82 -10.16
CA ASN A 55 -8.25 -3.69 -9.63
C ASN A 55 -8.51 -3.83 -8.11
N ARG A 56 -8.72 -5.04 -7.58
CA ARG A 56 -8.84 -5.25 -6.12
C ARG A 56 -7.56 -4.86 -5.39
N LEU A 57 -6.39 -5.20 -5.93
CA LEU A 57 -5.09 -4.82 -5.36
C LEU A 57 -4.90 -3.31 -5.36
N VAL A 58 -5.30 -2.63 -6.44
CA VAL A 58 -5.25 -1.15 -6.52
C VAL A 58 -6.19 -0.52 -5.49
N ILE A 59 -7.40 -1.05 -5.32
CA ILE A 59 -8.36 -0.55 -4.32
C ILE A 59 -7.86 -0.80 -2.90
N HIS A 60 -7.27 -1.97 -2.64
CA HIS A 60 -6.64 -2.24 -1.35
C HIS A 60 -5.54 -1.21 -1.04
N CYS A 61 -4.67 -0.90 -2.01
CA CYS A 61 -3.67 0.15 -1.85
C CYS A 61 -4.28 1.52 -1.56
N ALA A 62 -5.41 1.87 -2.20
CA ALA A 62 -6.12 3.12 -1.93
C ALA A 62 -6.73 3.14 -0.52
N ASP A 63 -7.31 2.03 -0.06
CA ASP A 63 -7.81 1.87 1.31
C ASP A 63 -6.69 2.02 2.36
N VAL A 64 -5.50 1.51 2.06
CA VAL A 64 -4.29 1.69 2.89
C VAL A 64 -3.84 3.15 2.91
N LEU A 65 -3.81 3.84 1.76
CA LEU A 65 -3.49 5.27 1.69
C LEU A 65 -4.47 6.13 2.50
N GLN A 66 -5.77 5.80 2.46
CA GLN A 66 -6.77 6.45 3.31
C GLN A 66 -6.50 6.21 4.80
N TYR A 67 -6.09 5.01 5.20
CA TYR A 67 -5.68 4.75 6.59
C TYR A 67 -4.40 5.52 7.00
N CYS A 68 -3.42 5.60 6.11
CA CYS A 68 -2.12 6.21 6.40
C CYS A 68 -2.18 7.74 6.47
N PHE A 69 -2.90 8.37 5.54
CA PHE A 69 -2.91 9.82 5.36
C PHE A 69 -4.30 10.46 5.46
N GLY A 70 -5.36 9.69 5.69
CA GLY A 70 -6.69 10.22 5.96
C GLY A 70 -6.73 10.99 7.27
N ILE A 71 -7.62 11.97 7.33
CA ILE A 71 -8.02 12.59 8.59
C ILE A 71 -8.87 11.55 9.32
N ASP A 72 -8.72 11.41 10.65
CA ASP A 72 -9.64 10.65 11.49
C ASP A 72 -11.01 11.36 11.48
N GLU A 73 -11.69 11.39 10.33
CA GLU A 73 -13.07 11.82 10.26
C GLU A 73 -13.90 10.67 10.83
N ASP A 74 -14.57 10.95 11.94
CA ASP A 74 -15.62 10.11 12.49
C ASP A 74 -16.59 9.73 11.38
N ILE A 75 -16.41 8.55 10.79
CA ILE A 75 -17.35 7.97 9.82
C ILE A 75 -18.73 8.00 10.52
N PRO A 76 -19.70 8.78 10.02
CA PRO A 76 -21.04 8.76 10.57
C PRO A 76 -21.63 7.40 10.18
N HIS A 77 -21.66 6.46 11.13
CA HIS A 77 -22.38 5.22 10.92
C HIS A 77 -23.86 5.54 10.92
N HIS A 78 -24.53 5.19 9.82
CA HIS A 78 -25.97 5.03 9.76
C HIS A 78 -26.36 3.98 10.81
N SER A 79 -26.73 4.43 12.00
CA SER A 79 -27.37 3.57 13.00
C SER A 79 -28.60 2.94 12.35
N PRO A 80 -28.90 1.65 12.60
CA PRO A 80 -30.20 1.10 12.25
C PRO A 80 -31.26 1.91 13.00
N ASP A 81 -32.27 2.37 12.26
CA ASP A 81 -33.38 3.14 12.80
C ASP A 81 -34.06 2.35 13.93
N PRO A 82 -34.15 2.89 15.17
CA PRO A 82 -34.82 2.24 16.29
C PRO A 82 -36.33 2.05 16.07
N SER A 83 -36.90 2.54 14.96
CA SER A 83 -38.31 2.36 14.60
C SER A 83 -38.74 0.92 14.28
N GLN A 84 -37.81 -0.05 14.19
CA GLN A 84 -38.13 -1.47 13.89
C GLN A 84 -38.13 -2.41 15.10
N ALA A 85 -37.92 -1.94 16.34
CA ALA A 85 -38.04 -2.77 17.52
C ALA A 85 -39.52 -2.92 17.95
N SER A 86 -40.08 -4.12 17.83
CA SER A 86 -41.42 -4.44 18.37
C SER A 86 -41.44 -4.32 19.90
N PRO A 87 -42.51 -3.77 20.50
CA PRO A 87 -42.62 -3.66 21.94
C PRO A 87 -43.02 -5.01 22.52
N VAL A 88 -42.12 -5.65 23.27
CA VAL A 88 -42.49 -6.75 24.18
C VAL A 88 -42.61 -6.17 25.59
N GLU A 89 -43.71 -6.56 26.21
CA GLU A 89 -44.37 -6.02 27.40
C GLU A 89 -43.48 -5.73 28.61
N ALA A 90 -43.80 -4.62 29.26
CA ALA A 90 -43.37 -4.30 30.61
C ALA A 90 -44.05 -5.25 31.61
N ASN A 91 -43.29 -5.82 32.54
CA ASN A 91 -43.84 -6.14 33.84
C ASN A 91 -42.84 -5.97 34.98
N ALA A 92 -43.37 -5.54 36.11
CA ALA A 92 -42.68 -4.82 37.17
C ALA A 92 -41.98 -5.70 38.21
N GLY A 93 -40.91 -5.13 38.79
CA GLY A 93 -40.58 -5.27 40.21
C GLY A 93 -39.52 -6.32 40.59
N ILE A 94 -38.41 -5.85 41.18
CA ILE A 94 -37.85 -6.21 42.50
C ILE A 94 -36.36 -5.78 42.56
N HIS A 95 -35.99 -5.17 43.69
CA HIS A 95 -34.67 -4.61 44.02
C HIS A 95 -33.51 -5.64 43.98
N HIS A 96 -32.36 -5.25 43.42
CA HIS A 96 -31.04 -5.56 44.00
C HIS A 96 -29.96 -4.55 43.54
N PRO A 97 -28.96 -4.22 44.38
CA PRO A 97 -28.02 -3.13 44.18
C PRO A 97 -26.71 -3.57 43.51
N LEU A 98 -25.90 -2.55 43.17
CA LEU A 98 -24.60 -2.54 42.47
C LEU A 98 -24.69 -2.25 40.98
N THR A 99 -25.02 -1.00 40.66
CA THR A 99 -24.58 -0.39 39.41
C THR A 99 -23.05 -0.28 39.47
N ARG A 100 -22.37 -1.26 38.88
CA ARG A 100 -20.96 -1.14 38.50
C ARG A 100 -20.88 0.13 37.65
N THR A 101 -20.22 1.16 38.15
CA THR A 101 -19.89 2.35 37.37
C THR A 101 -19.06 1.89 36.18
N TYR A 102 -19.71 1.71 35.04
CA TYR A 102 -19.04 1.65 33.75
C TYR A 102 -18.53 3.06 33.49
N GLU A 103 -17.29 3.32 33.88
CA GLU A 103 -16.58 4.50 33.37
C GLU A 103 -16.49 4.32 31.84
N PRO A 104 -16.99 5.27 31.05
CA PRO A 104 -16.87 5.19 29.60
C PRO A 104 -15.38 5.25 29.26
N VAL A 105 -14.90 4.25 28.51
CA VAL A 105 -13.55 4.25 27.92
C VAL A 105 -13.33 5.59 27.25
N ALA A 106 -12.28 6.33 27.67
CA ALA A 106 -12.04 7.69 27.21
C ALA A 106 -11.99 7.74 25.67
N ALA A 107 -12.55 8.77 25.05
CA ALA A 107 -12.67 8.87 23.60
C ALA A 107 -11.33 8.68 22.84
N SER A 108 -10.20 9.07 23.45
CA SER A 108 -8.85 8.84 22.92
C SER A 108 -8.48 7.36 22.80
N ASP A 109 -8.88 6.54 23.77
CA ASP A 109 -8.61 5.11 23.78
C ASP A 109 -9.46 4.41 22.71
N MET A 110 -10.70 4.88 22.52
CA MET A 110 -11.60 4.39 21.47
C MET A 110 -11.03 4.66 20.06
N THR A 111 -10.52 5.87 19.80
CA THR A 111 -9.87 6.20 18.52
C THR A 111 -8.64 5.35 18.26
N SER A 112 -7.80 5.14 19.28
CA SER A 112 -6.61 4.27 19.14
C SER A 112 -6.98 2.81 18.89
N MET A 113 -8.02 2.29 19.56
CA MET A 113 -8.50 0.93 19.34
C MET A 113 -9.07 0.77 17.92
N ARG A 114 -9.86 1.75 17.44
CA ARG A 114 -10.40 1.75 16.08
C ARG A 114 -9.29 1.74 15.03
N ARG A 115 -8.24 2.53 15.23
CA ARG A 115 -7.08 2.58 14.34
C ARG A 115 -6.34 1.24 14.30
N ILE A 116 -6.15 0.58 15.44
CA ILE A 116 -5.54 -0.76 15.50
C ILE A 116 -6.41 -1.79 14.78
N ALA A 117 -7.72 -1.80 15.02
CA ALA A 117 -8.63 -2.73 14.35
C ALA A 117 -8.63 -2.54 12.82
N ARG A 118 -8.63 -1.29 12.35
CA ARG A 118 -8.53 -0.99 10.91
C ARG A 118 -7.18 -1.45 10.32
N TYR A 119 -6.09 -1.25 11.05
CA TYR A 119 -4.78 -1.76 10.64
C TYR A 119 -4.77 -3.28 10.51
N GLU A 120 -5.37 -3.99 11.46
CA GLU A 120 -5.47 -5.46 11.43
C GLU A 120 -6.31 -5.97 10.27
N GLU A 121 -7.42 -5.29 9.94
CA GLU A 121 -8.23 -5.60 8.75
C GLU A 121 -7.42 -5.44 7.45
N LEU A 122 -6.65 -4.35 7.34
CA LEU A 122 -5.82 -4.10 6.16
C LEU A 122 -4.69 -5.12 6.04
N ILE A 123 -4.03 -5.49 7.14
CA ILE A 123 -3.00 -6.55 7.14
C ILE A 123 -3.59 -7.92 6.82
N ALA A 124 -4.83 -8.20 7.25
CA ALA A 124 -5.49 -9.48 6.94
C ALA A 124 -5.67 -9.70 5.42
N PHE A 125 -5.71 -8.62 4.63
CA PHE A 125 -5.72 -8.72 3.17
C PHE A 125 -4.53 -9.49 2.62
N ASP A 126 -3.31 -9.29 3.16
CA ASP A 126 -2.11 -9.98 2.69
C ASP A 126 -2.19 -11.48 2.95
N ALA A 127 -2.70 -11.90 4.11
CA ALA A 127 -2.92 -13.31 4.42
C ALA A 127 -3.93 -13.95 3.45
N LEU A 128 -5.05 -13.26 3.20
CA LEU A 128 -6.04 -13.71 2.22
C LEU A 128 -5.47 -13.76 0.80
N TRP A 129 -4.64 -12.79 0.42
CA TRP A 129 -3.98 -12.79 -0.88
C TRP A 129 -3.04 -13.99 -1.04
N THR A 130 -2.22 -14.29 -0.04
CA THR A 130 -1.34 -15.48 -0.05
C THR A 130 -2.12 -16.77 -0.26
N GLU A 131 -3.31 -16.89 0.32
CA GLU A 131 -4.13 -18.10 0.23
C GLU A 131 -4.99 -18.19 -1.03
N LEU A 132 -5.50 -17.06 -1.53
CA LEU A 132 -6.61 -17.03 -2.51
C LEU A 132 -6.27 -16.37 -3.84
N HIS A 133 -5.07 -15.82 -4.03
CA HIS A 133 -4.72 -15.20 -5.31
C HIS A 133 -4.82 -16.23 -6.46
N PRO A 134 -5.27 -15.83 -7.66
CA PRO A 134 -5.25 -16.70 -8.81
C PRO A 134 -3.82 -17.04 -9.24
N ALA A 135 -3.59 -18.27 -9.71
CA ALA A 135 -2.29 -18.69 -10.24
C ALA A 135 -1.81 -17.84 -11.43
N SER A 136 -2.69 -17.11 -12.11
CA SER A 136 -2.31 -16.15 -13.16
C SER A 136 -1.50 -14.96 -12.64
N PHE A 137 -1.53 -14.69 -11.33
CA PHE A 137 -0.72 -13.66 -10.66
C PHE A 137 0.65 -14.17 -10.21
N ASP A 138 0.97 -15.45 -10.41
CA ASP A 138 2.33 -15.93 -10.26
C ASP A 138 3.18 -15.46 -11.47
N PRO A 139 4.43 -15.02 -11.25
CA PRO A 139 5.34 -14.74 -12.36
C PRO A 139 5.52 -15.98 -13.25
N ILE A 140 5.47 -15.80 -14.57
CA ILE A 140 5.74 -16.87 -15.53
C ILE A 140 7.23 -17.26 -15.57
N TYR A 141 8.09 -16.36 -15.10
CA TYR A 141 9.52 -16.57 -14.96
C TYR A 141 10.04 -15.77 -13.76
N VAL A 142 10.96 -16.40 -13.01
CA VAL A 142 11.64 -15.82 -11.85
C VAL A 142 13.14 -16.10 -11.98
N HIS A 143 13.93 -15.03 -11.97
CA HIS A 143 15.38 -15.07 -11.74
C HIS A 143 15.68 -14.29 -10.46
N GLU A 144 16.29 -14.95 -9.49
CA GLU A 144 16.63 -14.35 -8.20
C GLU A 144 17.88 -13.45 -8.32
N PRO A 145 18.03 -12.42 -7.46
CA PRO A 145 19.23 -11.57 -7.47
C PRO A 145 20.52 -12.37 -7.26
N ASP A 146 21.55 -12.09 -8.06
CA ASP A 146 22.91 -12.62 -7.89
C ASP A 146 23.89 -11.50 -7.51
N TYR A 147 23.99 -11.26 -6.20
CA TYR A 147 24.90 -10.26 -5.65
C TYR A 147 26.38 -10.54 -5.95
N SER A 148 26.77 -11.78 -6.26
CA SER A 148 28.15 -12.10 -6.64
C SER A 148 28.52 -11.52 -8.02
N ARG A 149 27.50 -11.30 -8.86
CA ARG A 149 27.59 -10.71 -10.19
C ARG A 149 27.10 -9.25 -10.23
N CYS A 150 26.86 -8.65 -9.07
CA CYS A 150 26.25 -7.32 -8.92
C CYS A 150 24.83 -7.22 -9.52
N GLU A 151 24.11 -8.33 -9.65
CA GLU A 151 22.71 -8.38 -10.08
C GLU A 151 21.82 -8.17 -8.84
N VAL A 152 21.40 -6.92 -8.61
CA VAL A 152 20.69 -6.51 -7.38
C VAL A 152 19.19 -6.82 -7.44
N PHE A 153 18.59 -6.73 -8.62
CA PHE A 153 17.14 -6.88 -8.80
C PHE A 153 16.80 -8.27 -9.33
N PRO A 154 15.67 -8.86 -8.89
CA PRO A 154 15.15 -10.07 -9.51
C PRO A 154 14.59 -9.76 -10.89
N GLU A 155 14.51 -10.75 -11.77
CA GLU A 155 13.69 -10.67 -12.98
C GLU A 155 12.37 -11.39 -12.74
N LEU A 156 11.26 -10.65 -12.76
CA LEU A 156 9.92 -11.16 -12.48
C LEU A 156 9.01 -10.87 -13.67
N TRP A 157 8.81 -11.87 -14.52
CA TRP A 157 8.03 -11.69 -15.74
C TRP A 157 6.58 -12.05 -15.45
N TYR A 158 5.65 -11.14 -15.75
CA TYR A 158 4.22 -11.42 -15.61
C TYR A 158 3.58 -11.59 -16.98
N PHE A 159 2.47 -12.30 -17.01
CA PHE A 159 1.79 -12.61 -18.27
C PHE A 159 1.12 -11.38 -18.91
N ASN A 160 0.63 -10.42 -18.10
CA ASN A 160 -0.08 -9.23 -18.59
C ASN A 160 0.21 -8.00 -17.72
N ASP A 161 0.11 -6.81 -18.32
CA ASP A 161 0.23 -5.50 -17.67
C ASP A 161 -0.69 -5.34 -16.45
N CYS A 162 -1.89 -5.95 -16.47
CA CYS A 162 -2.80 -5.87 -15.33
C CYS A 162 -2.21 -6.54 -14.07
N HIS A 163 -1.48 -7.65 -14.22
CA HIS A 163 -0.79 -8.31 -13.12
C HIS A 163 0.31 -7.41 -12.56
N VAL A 164 1.13 -6.84 -13.43
CA VAL A 164 2.18 -5.87 -13.06
C VAL A 164 1.58 -4.72 -12.26
N ALA A 165 0.54 -4.08 -12.80
CA ALA A 165 -0.11 -2.96 -12.14
C ALA A 165 -0.69 -3.37 -10.78
N GLY A 166 -1.41 -4.49 -10.70
CA GLY A 166 -1.98 -4.98 -9.44
C GLY A 166 -0.92 -5.26 -8.38
N ILE A 167 0.08 -6.08 -8.72
CA ILE A 167 1.14 -6.49 -7.79
C ILE A 167 1.94 -5.29 -7.29
N GLN A 168 2.33 -4.34 -8.16
CA GLN A 168 3.08 -3.18 -7.69
C GLN A 168 2.29 -2.29 -6.73
N HIS A 169 0.96 -2.18 -6.91
CA HIS A 169 0.12 -1.45 -5.96
C HIS A 169 0.01 -2.20 -4.62
N LEU A 170 -0.02 -3.53 -4.64
CA LEU A 170 0.06 -4.33 -3.41
C LEU A 170 1.41 -4.12 -2.68
N GLU A 171 2.51 -4.05 -3.41
CA GLU A 171 3.82 -3.75 -2.82
C GLU A 171 3.87 -2.33 -2.20
N ILE A 172 3.27 -1.32 -2.83
CA ILE A 172 3.11 0.02 -2.22
C ILE A 172 2.28 -0.05 -0.93
N ALA A 173 1.19 -0.81 -0.94
CA ALA A 173 0.34 -1.00 0.24
C ALA A 173 1.16 -1.59 1.41
N ARG A 174 2.04 -2.56 1.13
CA ARG A 174 2.95 -3.13 2.14
C ARG A 174 3.95 -2.13 2.69
N ILE A 175 4.56 -1.28 1.84
CA ILE A 175 5.42 -0.18 2.30
C ILE A 175 4.67 0.70 3.31
N LEU A 176 3.46 1.11 2.96
CA LEU A 176 2.63 1.99 3.78
C LEU A 176 2.22 1.31 5.11
N LEU A 177 1.78 0.06 5.06
CA LEU A 177 1.40 -0.70 6.27
C LEU A 177 2.60 -0.97 7.19
N ALA A 178 3.79 -1.20 6.63
CA ALA A 178 5.01 -1.38 7.42
C ALA A 178 5.38 -0.09 8.16
N VAL A 179 5.37 1.06 7.47
CA VAL A 179 5.72 2.37 8.05
C VAL A 179 4.67 2.87 9.06
N HIS A 180 3.38 2.63 8.80
CA HIS A 180 2.27 3.10 9.63
C HIS A 180 1.78 2.04 10.64
N ASN A 181 2.63 1.07 10.98
CA ASN A 181 2.30 0.03 11.95
C ASN A 181 2.16 0.60 13.37
N PRO A 182 0.94 0.63 13.97
CA PRO A 182 0.72 1.22 15.29
C PRO A 182 1.32 0.39 16.43
N LYS A 183 1.81 -0.82 16.16
CA LYS A 183 2.39 -1.74 17.15
C LYS A 183 3.90 -1.55 17.32
N ILE A 184 4.54 -0.70 16.53
CA ILE A 184 5.98 -0.40 16.66
C ILE A 184 6.23 0.37 17.97
N PRO A 185 7.13 -0.11 18.86
CA PRO A 185 7.49 0.62 20.07
C PRO A 185 8.06 1.99 19.74
N ARG A 186 7.71 3.03 20.52
CA ARG A 186 8.13 4.41 20.23
C ARG A 186 9.57 4.73 20.64
N LEU A 187 10.12 4.02 21.63
CA LEU A 187 11.42 4.30 22.24
C LEU A 187 12.11 3.01 22.72
N GLY A 188 13.43 3.07 22.94
CA GLY A 188 14.23 2.00 23.55
C GLY A 188 14.82 0.98 22.57
N LEU A 189 15.43 -0.09 23.10
CA LEU A 189 16.09 -1.12 22.28
C LEU A 189 15.13 -1.83 21.32
N GLY A 190 13.89 -2.08 21.76
CA GLY A 190 12.84 -2.66 20.92
C GLY A 190 12.49 -1.77 19.72
N HIS A 191 12.52 -0.44 19.89
CA HIS A 191 12.32 0.51 18.78
C HIS A 191 13.46 0.39 17.75
N ARG A 192 14.72 0.36 18.20
CA ARG A 192 15.87 0.23 17.28
C ARG A 192 15.80 -1.06 16.45
N VAL A 193 15.49 -2.19 17.08
CA VAL A 193 15.33 -3.48 16.37
C VAL A 193 14.16 -3.43 15.41
N ALA A 194 13.03 -2.82 15.80
CA ALA A 194 11.87 -2.66 14.93
C ALA A 194 12.19 -1.78 13.70
N MET A 195 12.96 -0.71 13.86
CA MET A 195 13.39 0.15 12.74
C MET A 195 14.34 -0.56 11.79
N GLN A 196 15.28 -1.36 12.28
CA GLN A 196 16.12 -2.20 11.42
C GLN A 196 15.31 -3.20 10.60
N LYS A 197 14.30 -3.83 11.23
CA LYS A 197 13.39 -4.74 10.53
C LYS A 197 12.57 -4.01 9.47
N LEU A 198 12.05 -2.83 9.80
CA LEU A 198 11.31 -1.98 8.87
C LEU A 198 12.18 -1.61 7.66
N ASP A 199 13.41 -1.13 7.88
CA ASP A 199 14.31 -0.76 6.78
C ASP A 199 14.64 -1.94 5.88
N GLN A 200 14.84 -3.13 6.45
CA GLN A 200 15.07 -4.36 5.68
C GLN A 200 13.85 -4.74 4.84
N GLU A 201 12.65 -4.68 5.42
CA GLU A 201 11.39 -4.97 4.73
C GLU A 201 11.16 -3.99 3.57
N LEU A 202 11.34 -2.69 3.80
CA LEU A 202 11.20 -1.67 2.76
C LEU A 202 12.22 -1.83 1.63
N ARG A 203 13.47 -2.16 1.94
CA ARG A 203 14.49 -2.46 0.94
C ARG A 203 14.11 -3.66 0.07
N THR A 204 13.62 -4.75 0.67
CA THR A 204 13.15 -5.93 -0.05
C THR A 204 12.01 -5.57 -1.00
N ILE A 205 11.04 -4.76 -0.56
CA ILE A 205 9.93 -4.33 -1.41
C ILE A 205 10.41 -3.43 -2.57
N VAL A 206 11.30 -2.47 -2.31
CA VAL A 206 11.85 -1.60 -3.37
C VAL A 206 12.62 -2.40 -4.41
N VAL A 207 13.48 -3.35 -3.99
CA VAL A 207 14.20 -4.26 -4.90
C VAL A 207 13.23 -5.05 -5.78
N ARG A 208 12.14 -5.57 -5.19
CA ARG A 208 11.11 -6.28 -5.93
C ARG A 208 10.39 -5.37 -6.93
N LEU A 209 10.01 -4.15 -6.54
CA LEU A 209 9.38 -3.17 -7.43
C LEU A 209 10.26 -2.81 -8.63
N CYS A 210 11.57 -2.62 -8.41
CA CYS A 210 12.55 -2.40 -9.47
C CYS A 210 12.66 -3.59 -10.41
N GLY A 211 12.73 -4.81 -9.87
CA GLY A 211 12.76 -6.04 -10.66
C GLY A 211 11.53 -6.22 -11.55
N ILE A 212 10.33 -5.93 -11.00
CA ILE A 212 9.08 -5.93 -11.77
C ILE A 212 9.12 -4.87 -12.89
N GLY A 213 9.57 -3.64 -12.59
CA GLY A 213 9.63 -2.56 -13.56
C GLY A 213 10.56 -2.88 -14.74
N LEU A 214 11.79 -3.29 -14.45
CA LEU A 214 12.81 -3.62 -15.45
C LEU A 214 12.43 -4.84 -16.30
N ALA A 215 11.85 -5.87 -15.68
CA ALA A 215 11.45 -7.09 -16.38
C ALA A 215 10.22 -6.88 -17.30
N ASN A 216 9.45 -5.81 -17.09
CA ASN A 216 8.21 -5.53 -17.81
C ASN A 216 8.21 -4.11 -18.40
N GLN A 217 9.32 -3.67 -19.01
CA GLN A 217 9.51 -2.33 -19.62
C GLN A 217 8.47 -1.98 -20.70
N HIS A 218 7.80 -2.97 -21.30
CA HIS A 218 6.66 -2.76 -22.20
C HIS A 218 5.47 -2.08 -21.51
N SER A 219 5.48 -2.05 -20.17
CA SER A 219 4.52 -1.37 -19.30
C SER A 219 5.18 -0.14 -18.65
N PRO A 220 5.13 1.06 -19.28
CA PRO A 220 5.71 2.28 -18.70
C PRO A 220 5.27 2.59 -17.25
N PRO A 221 4.01 2.35 -16.82
CA PRO A 221 3.61 2.51 -15.43
C PRO A 221 4.43 1.66 -14.44
N GLY A 222 4.95 0.53 -14.90
CA GLY A 222 5.84 -0.36 -14.15
C GLY A 222 7.10 0.34 -13.66
N MET A 223 7.80 0.98 -14.60
CA MET A 223 9.03 1.72 -14.34
C MET A 223 8.78 2.99 -13.51
N VAL A 224 7.70 3.72 -13.79
CA VAL A 224 7.32 4.91 -12.99
C VAL A 224 7.07 4.53 -11.53
N THR A 225 6.37 3.43 -11.27
CA THR A 225 6.09 2.96 -9.91
C THR A 225 7.38 2.60 -9.17
N ALA A 226 8.32 1.90 -9.82
CA ALA A 226 9.64 1.62 -9.26
C ALA A 226 10.41 2.92 -8.94
N GLY A 227 10.44 3.88 -9.87
CA GLY A 227 11.10 5.17 -9.67
C GLY A 227 10.52 5.98 -8.50
N VAL A 228 9.19 5.97 -8.32
CA VAL A 228 8.53 6.60 -7.18
C VAL A 228 8.92 5.89 -5.87
N ALA A 229 8.96 4.56 -5.85
CA ALA A 229 9.38 3.81 -4.65
C ALA A 229 10.85 4.09 -4.29
N ILE A 230 11.74 4.18 -5.28
CA ILE A 230 13.13 4.62 -5.08
C ILE A 230 13.16 6.04 -4.50
N ALA A 231 12.35 6.96 -5.02
CA ALA A 231 12.33 8.34 -4.52
C ALA A 231 11.87 8.45 -3.05
N VAL A 232 10.94 7.58 -2.63
CA VAL A 232 10.36 7.61 -1.28
C VAL A 232 11.19 6.82 -0.26
N CYS A 233 11.78 5.69 -0.67
CA CYS A 233 12.43 4.74 0.25
C CYS A 233 13.91 4.49 -0.05
N GLY A 234 14.48 5.05 -1.12
CA GLY A 234 15.84 4.78 -1.58
C GLY A 234 16.92 5.24 -0.60
N ASP A 235 16.63 6.21 0.26
CA ASP A 235 17.54 6.71 1.29
C ASP A 235 18.00 5.62 2.28
N ARG A 236 17.18 4.57 2.45
CA ARG A 236 17.45 3.42 3.34
C ARG A 236 18.54 2.47 2.86
N PHE A 237 18.97 2.60 1.60
CA PHE A 237 20.01 1.73 1.05
C PHE A 237 21.40 2.21 1.46
N THR A 238 22.20 1.31 2.02
CA THR A 238 23.53 1.60 2.54
C THR A 238 24.66 0.98 1.72
N ASP A 239 24.38 -0.12 1.01
CA ASP A 239 25.35 -0.77 0.14
C ASP A 239 25.56 0.01 -1.17
N ARG A 240 26.82 0.19 -1.57
CA ARG A 240 27.18 1.01 -2.72
C ARG A 240 26.74 0.38 -4.05
N THR A 241 26.72 -0.95 -4.15
CA THR A 241 26.28 -1.67 -5.36
C THR A 241 24.79 -1.49 -5.56
N GLU A 242 24.00 -1.66 -4.49
CA GLU A 242 22.55 -1.42 -4.54
C GLU A 242 22.21 0.04 -4.85
N GLN A 243 22.88 1.00 -4.21
CA GLN A 243 22.67 2.43 -4.49
C GLN A 243 22.96 2.78 -5.97
N LYS A 244 24.02 2.20 -6.56
CA LYS A 244 24.31 2.35 -8.00
C LYS A 244 23.21 1.73 -8.87
N ALA A 245 22.72 0.54 -8.50
CA ALA A 245 21.63 -0.12 -9.22
C ALA A 245 20.34 0.71 -9.19
N LEU A 246 19.98 1.32 -8.04
CA LEU A 246 18.82 2.21 -7.95
C LEU A 246 18.98 3.47 -8.82
N LEU A 247 20.18 4.05 -8.86
CA LEU A 247 20.45 5.19 -9.76
C LEU A 247 20.34 4.79 -11.23
N ALA A 248 20.77 3.59 -11.61
CA ALA A 248 20.62 3.09 -12.98
C ALA A 248 19.13 3.01 -13.38
N VAL A 249 18.26 2.52 -12.50
CA VAL A 249 16.80 2.51 -12.74
C VAL A 249 16.26 3.93 -12.95
N LEU A 250 16.70 4.90 -12.15
CA LEU A 250 16.26 6.30 -12.30
C LEU A 250 16.76 6.95 -13.59
N VAL A 251 17.99 6.63 -14.02
CA VAL A 251 18.55 7.11 -15.28
C VAL A 251 17.78 6.52 -16.45
N GLU A 252 17.56 5.21 -16.46
CA GLU A 252 16.80 4.52 -17.50
C GLU A 252 15.37 5.05 -17.60
N LEU A 253 14.71 5.28 -16.46
CA LEU A 253 13.38 5.89 -16.41
C LEU A 253 13.34 7.33 -17.01
N GLU A 254 14.42 8.10 -16.87
CA GLU A 254 14.52 9.43 -17.48
C GLU A 254 14.79 9.36 -18.99
N GLU A 255 15.72 8.48 -19.40
CA GLU A 255 16.15 8.35 -20.80
C GLU A 255 15.08 7.70 -21.68
N GLU A 256 14.45 6.62 -21.22
CA GLU A 256 13.51 5.82 -22.02
C GLU A 256 12.05 6.32 -21.92
N HIS A 257 11.68 6.98 -20.82
CA HIS A 257 10.30 7.39 -20.57
C HIS A 257 10.11 8.90 -20.30
N GLY A 258 11.19 9.68 -20.28
CA GLY A 258 11.13 11.15 -20.12
C GLY A 258 10.64 11.60 -18.74
N TRP A 259 10.66 10.71 -17.74
CA TRP A 259 10.25 11.06 -16.37
C TRP A 259 11.40 11.76 -15.64
N PRO A 260 11.20 12.96 -15.06
CA PRO A 260 12.30 13.74 -14.50
C PRO A 260 12.79 13.13 -13.17
N THR A 261 14.00 12.56 -13.16
CA THR A 261 14.60 11.93 -11.98
C THR A 261 15.84 12.64 -11.44
N GLN A 262 16.40 13.63 -12.16
CA GLN A 262 17.65 14.32 -11.77
C GLN A 262 17.67 14.83 -10.31
N SER A 263 16.57 15.43 -9.84
CA SER A 263 16.47 15.93 -8.46
C SER A 263 16.49 14.78 -7.45
N THR A 264 15.76 13.69 -7.73
CA THR A 264 15.77 12.47 -6.93
C THR A 264 17.17 11.86 -6.87
N GLN A 265 17.85 11.74 -8.01
CA GLN A 265 19.21 11.20 -8.07
C GLN A 265 20.19 12.02 -7.22
N LYS A 266 20.09 13.36 -7.27
CA LYS A 266 20.91 14.25 -6.44
C LYS A 266 20.61 14.04 -4.94
N ASN A 267 19.33 14.10 -4.56
CA ASN A 267 18.90 13.97 -3.17
C ASN A 267 19.35 12.64 -2.55
N LEU A 268 19.27 11.54 -3.32
CA LEU A 268 19.73 10.23 -2.85
C LEU A 268 21.25 10.18 -2.67
N LYS A 269 22.03 10.71 -3.62
CA LYS A 269 23.50 10.80 -3.47
C LYS A 269 23.90 11.60 -2.22
N ASP A 270 23.18 12.68 -1.92
CA ASP A 270 23.38 13.48 -0.71
C ASP A 270 22.99 12.69 0.56
N ALA A 271 21.83 12.02 0.56
CA ALA A 271 21.37 11.17 1.67
C ALA A 271 22.33 10.01 1.98
N TRP A 272 22.93 9.43 0.94
CA TRP A 272 23.93 8.36 1.06
C TRP A 272 25.35 8.87 1.34
N ALA A 273 25.53 10.19 1.51
CA ALA A 273 26.82 10.84 1.76
C ALA A 273 27.89 10.54 0.68
N TRP A 274 27.50 10.42 -0.59
CA TRP A 274 28.44 10.15 -1.69
C TRP A 274 29.44 11.28 -1.91
N SER A 275 29.04 12.52 -1.62
CA SER A 275 29.85 13.74 -1.71
C SER A 275 30.95 13.83 -0.64
N ASN A 276 30.88 13.02 0.42
CA ASN A 276 31.88 13.00 1.50
C ASN A 276 32.97 11.93 1.31
N ALA A 277 32.91 11.13 0.23
CA ALA A 277 33.85 10.04 -0.04
C ALA A 277 35.05 10.45 -0.92
N SER A 278 35.14 11.72 -1.32
CA SER A 278 36.26 12.29 -2.06
C SER A 278 37.09 13.20 -1.16
N SER A 279 37.72 12.62 -0.14
CA SER A 279 38.72 13.27 0.73
C SER A 279 39.83 12.27 1.06
#